data_AF-A0AAW0VKU5-F1
#
_entry.id   AF-A0AAW0VKU5-F1
#
_cell.length_a   1.000
_cell.length_b   1.000
_cell.length_c   1.000
_cell.angle_alpha   90.00
_cell.angle_beta   90.00
_cell.angle_gamma   90.00
#
_symmetry.space_group_name_H-M   'P 1'
#
loop_
_entity.id
_entity.type
_entity.pdbx_description
1 polymer ?
#
loop_
_entity_poly.entity_id
_entity_poly.type
_entity_poly.pdbx_seq_one_letter_code
_entity_poly.pdbx_strand_id
1 'polypeptide(L)'
;MRLTALLCVASSAFAAPTSFLWEGSSNTSSVKVETTWTENWKTTFAIHDSCSPVEANQLRQAFEETELLAYHAKLHTLRNGNSSEFYRKYFGNAPIGEVVGNFEGVVSANTTGILFRCDDPDDKCSQDGWAGYWRGANHSDETNICPLSYKSRLWLSQLCSQNFTVAESKNSLIFAADLLHRLWHTDKLGQRVIGHYADTYDECLELAKKNESLAVRNSATLRLYALDVYAYDIAVPGKGCTKPDKETKPDKESKSASNTSSTQKATATANDKSCHTHADGEVHCE
;
A
#
# COMPACT_ATOMS: atom_id res chain seq x y z
N MET A 1 66.21 -2.01 52.06
CA MET A 1 64.77 -1.75 51.83
C MET A 1 64.39 -0.43 52.47
N ARG A 2 64.19 0.62 51.66
CA ARG A 2 63.32 1.78 51.91
C ARG A 2 63.22 2.58 50.60
N LEU A 3 61.99 2.87 50.22
CA LEU A 3 61.56 3.51 48.98
C LEU A 3 62.04 4.96 48.87
N THR A 4 62.23 5.48 47.66
CA THR A 4 61.43 6.61 47.16
C THR A 4 61.61 6.79 45.64
N ALA A 5 60.52 6.69 44.90
CA ALA A 5 60.43 7.09 43.49
C ALA A 5 59.99 8.56 43.42
N LEU A 6 60.75 9.41 42.73
CA LEU A 6 60.36 10.78 42.39
C LEU A 6 59.39 10.75 41.20
N LEU A 7 58.20 11.32 41.38
CA LEU A 7 57.28 11.68 40.28
C LEU A 7 57.47 13.17 39.97
N CYS A 8 57.86 13.49 38.73
CA CYS A 8 57.80 14.85 38.20
C CYS A 8 56.38 15.15 37.71
N VAL A 9 55.76 16.21 38.23
CA VAL A 9 54.49 16.76 37.71
C VAL A 9 54.83 17.99 36.86
N ALA A 10 54.53 17.93 35.56
CA ALA A 10 54.59 19.07 34.66
C ALA A 10 53.30 19.89 34.79
N SER A 11 53.44 21.18 35.13
CA SER A 11 52.33 22.14 35.18
C SER A 11 52.13 22.78 33.81
N SER A 12 51.01 22.50 33.16
CA SER A 12 50.52 23.26 32.00
C SER A 12 49.57 24.37 32.48
N ALA A 13 49.99 25.62 32.30
CA ALA A 13 49.13 26.79 32.49
C ALA A 13 48.24 26.98 31.26
N PHE A 14 46.93 26.86 31.42
CA PHE A 14 45.95 27.31 30.42
C PHE A 14 45.39 28.66 30.86
N ALA A 15 45.59 29.67 30.01
CA ALA A 15 44.94 30.97 30.14
C ALA A 15 43.43 30.78 29.85
N ALA A 16 42.59 31.09 30.85
CA ALA A 16 41.15 31.12 30.67
C ALA A 16 40.73 32.43 29.98
N PRO A 17 39.85 32.39 28.95
CA PRO A 17 39.26 33.61 28.41
C PRO A 17 38.29 34.20 29.43
N THR A 18 38.37 35.51 29.65
CA THR A 18 37.42 36.28 30.47
C THR A 18 36.06 36.29 29.78
N SER A 19 35.06 35.67 30.43
CA SER A 19 33.66 35.72 30.01
C SER A 19 33.13 37.14 30.14
N PHE A 20 32.70 37.72 29.02
CA PHE A 20 31.86 38.92 29.00
C PHE A 20 30.50 38.54 29.60
N LEU A 21 30.21 38.97 30.82
CA LEU A 21 28.89 38.78 31.44
C LEU A 21 27.93 39.83 30.85
N TRP A 22 27.22 39.44 29.81
CA TRP A 22 25.99 40.13 29.39
C TRP A 22 24.86 39.65 30.31
N GLU A 23 24.46 40.48 31.27
CA GLU A 23 23.28 40.25 32.11
C GLU A 23 22.02 40.50 31.26
N GLY A 24 21.71 39.55 30.39
CA GLY A 24 20.44 39.52 29.67
C GLY A 24 19.37 39.01 30.62
N SER A 25 18.47 39.90 31.07
CA SER A 25 17.26 39.51 31.79
C SER A 25 16.34 38.70 30.84
N SER A 26 16.63 37.41 30.69
CA SER A 26 15.77 36.47 29.99
C SER A 26 14.73 35.93 30.96
N ASN A 27 13.63 36.68 31.09
CA ASN A 27 12.40 36.15 31.65
C ASN A 27 11.75 35.21 30.61
N THR A 28 12.43 34.12 30.28
CA THR A 28 11.91 33.05 29.43
C THR A 28 11.17 32.08 30.32
N SER A 29 9.89 32.35 30.56
CA SER A 29 8.95 31.27 30.86
C SER A 29 8.98 30.33 29.66
N SER A 30 9.56 29.14 29.84
CA SER A 30 9.48 28.09 28.84
C SER A 30 8.02 27.68 28.70
N VAL A 31 7.31 28.28 27.76
CA VAL A 31 6.01 27.78 27.33
C VAL A 31 6.29 26.43 26.67
N LYS A 32 6.07 25.34 27.41
CA LYS A 32 5.94 24.02 26.80
C LYS A 32 4.66 24.06 25.99
N VAL A 33 4.78 24.32 24.70
CA VAL A 33 3.68 24.06 23.76
C VAL A 33 3.64 22.54 23.61
N GLU A 34 2.87 21.87 24.47
CA GLU A 34 2.47 20.49 24.21
C GLU A 34 1.50 20.54 23.03
N THR A 35 2.00 20.27 21.82
CA THR A 35 1.17 20.16 20.63
C THR A 35 0.40 18.84 20.67
N THR A 36 -0.90 18.92 20.97
CA THR A 36 -1.83 17.80 21.03
C THR A 36 -2.42 17.41 19.67
N TRP A 37 -1.65 17.58 18.60
CA TRP A 37 -2.17 17.56 17.22
C TRP A 37 -2.79 16.21 16.78
N THR A 38 -2.54 15.14 17.53
CA THR A 38 -3.08 13.79 17.29
C THR A 38 -4.25 13.39 18.21
N GLU A 39 -4.74 14.26 19.11
CA GLU A 39 -5.77 13.89 20.09
C GLU A 39 -7.05 13.28 19.47
N ASN A 40 -7.39 13.72 18.25
CA ASN A 40 -8.54 13.21 17.49
C ASN A 40 -8.14 12.43 16.23
N TRP A 41 -6.85 12.09 16.09
CA TRP A 41 -6.38 11.25 15.01
C TRP A 41 -6.48 9.79 15.43
N LYS A 42 -7.52 9.11 14.95
CA LYS A 42 -7.63 7.66 15.01
C LYS A 42 -7.15 7.07 13.69
N THR A 43 -6.33 6.03 13.76
CA THR A 43 -5.92 5.23 12.59
C THR A 43 -6.69 3.92 12.49
N THR A 44 -7.55 3.61 13.47
CA THR A 44 -8.37 2.40 13.51
C THR A 44 -9.83 2.70 13.19
N PHE A 45 -10.50 1.77 12.53
CA PHE A 45 -11.90 1.94 12.12
C PHE A 45 -12.87 1.66 13.27
N ALA A 46 -13.95 2.43 13.36
CA ALA A 46 -14.97 2.20 14.37
C ALA A 46 -15.84 0.99 13.98
N ILE A 47 -16.23 0.19 14.97
CA ILE A 47 -17.16 -0.93 14.83
C ILE A 47 -18.42 -0.57 15.62
N HIS A 48 -19.58 -0.61 14.99
CA HIS A 48 -20.86 -0.33 15.60
C HIS A 48 -21.31 -1.47 16.53
N ASP A 49 -22.08 -1.15 17.57
CA ASP A 49 -22.57 -2.10 18.57
C ASP A 49 -23.57 -3.14 18.02
N SER A 50 -23.97 -3.02 16.75
CA SER A 50 -24.74 -4.04 16.05
C SER A 50 -23.92 -5.30 15.75
N CYS A 51 -22.58 -5.20 15.79
CA CYS A 51 -21.70 -6.35 15.66
C CYS A 51 -21.60 -7.11 16.99
N SER A 52 -21.87 -8.41 16.96
CA SER A 52 -21.60 -9.28 18.10
C SER A 52 -20.11 -9.28 18.46
N PRO A 53 -19.72 -9.66 19.69
CA PRO A 53 -18.32 -9.72 20.08
C PRO A 53 -17.45 -10.56 19.14
N VAL A 54 -18.00 -11.63 18.56
CA VAL A 54 -17.31 -12.52 17.61
C VAL A 54 -17.10 -11.84 16.25
N GLU A 55 -18.10 -11.13 15.74
CA GLU A 55 -17.99 -10.35 14.49
C GLU A 55 -16.99 -9.20 14.66
N ALA A 56 -17.07 -8.49 15.78
CA ALA A 56 -16.14 -7.41 16.09
C ALA A 56 -14.68 -7.90 16.18
N ASN A 57 -14.43 -9.08 16.75
CA ASN A 57 -13.09 -9.66 16.79
C ASN A 57 -12.56 -10.02 15.40
N GLN A 58 -13.39 -10.63 14.55
CA GLN A 58 -13.02 -10.93 13.17
C GLN A 58 -12.75 -9.67 12.35
N LEU A 59 -13.53 -8.60 12.55
CA LEU A 59 -13.30 -7.32 11.89
C LEU A 59 -11.99 -6.67 12.33
N ARG A 60 -11.66 -6.70 13.63
CA ARG A 60 -10.36 -6.17 14.10
C ARG A 60 -9.18 -6.89 13.45
N GLN A 61 -9.22 -8.22 13.40
CA GLN A 61 -8.20 -8.99 12.70
C GLN A 61 -8.16 -8.64 11.20
N ALA A 62 -9.31 -8.54 10.55
CA ALA A 62 -9.39 -8.21 9.14
C ALA A 62 -8.87 -6.78 8.86
N PHE A 63 -9.06 -5.82 9.78
CA PHE A 63 -8.48 -4.48 9.68
C PHE A 63 -6.95 -4.50 9.78
N GLU A 64 -6.39 -5.29 10.69
CA GLU A 64 -4.92 -5.48 10.78
C GLU A 64 -4.37 -6.08 9.48
N GLU A 65 -5.05 -7.08 8.90
CA GLU A 65 -4.66 -7.66 7.61
C GLU A 65 -4.83 -6.67 6.44
N THR A 66 -5.85 -5.81 6.47
CA THR A 66 -6.05 -4.73 5.49
C THR A 66 -4.91 -3.71 5.55
N GLU A 67 -4.52 -3.27 6.75
CA GLU A 67 -3.40 -2.37 6.95
C GLU A 67 -2.09 -3.02 6.46
N LEU A 68 -1.86 -4.29 6.80
CA LEU A 68 -0.70 -5.06 6.36
C LEU A 68 -0.63 -5.14 4.83
N LEU A 69 -1.75 -5.46 4.17
CA LEU A 69 -1.84 -5.56 2.72
C LEU A 69 -1.57 -4.20 2.03
N ALA A 70 -2.17 -3.13 2.53
CA ALA A 70 -1.95 -1.76 2.02
C ALA A 70 -0.50 -1.31 2.23
N TYR A 71 0.02 -1.52 3.44
CA TYR A 71 1.39 -1.18 3.80
C TYR A 71 2.40 -1.89 2.90
N HIS A 72 2.19 -3.19 2.65
CA HIS A 72 3.03 -3.95 1.74
C HIS A 72 2.98 -3.42 0.31
N ALA A 73 1.78 -3.18 -0.25
CA ALA A 73 1.62 -2.64 -1.59
C ALA A 73 2.30 -1.27 -1.76
N LYS A 74 2.18 -0.40 -0.75
CA LYS A 74 2.91 0.87 -0.67
C LYS A 74 4.43 0.65 -0.72
N LEU A 75 4.96 -0.24 0.11
CA LEU A 75 6.40 -0.51 0.16
C LEU A 75 6.94 -1.12 -1.13
N HIS A 76 6.22 -2.06 -1.75
CA HIS A 76 6.59 -2.61 -3.06
C HIS A 76 6.69 -1.48 -4.10
N THR A 77 5.73 -0.56 -4.08
CA THR A 77 5.69 0.59 -4.99
C THR A 77 6.86 1.54 -4.76
N LEU A 78 7.15 1.90 -3.50
CA LEU A 78 8.26 2.79 -3.14
C LEU A 78 9.62 2.17 -3.45
N ARG A 79 9.76 0.85 -3.27
CA ARG A 79 11.01 0.14 -3.52
C ARG A 79 11.36 0.04 -4.99
N ASN A 80 10.37 -0.25 -5.83
CA ASN A 80 10.60 -0.60 -7.24
C ASN A 80 10.18 0.51 -8.21
N GLY A 81 9.41 1.49 -7.76
CA GLY A 81 8.83 2.52 -8.59
C GLY A 81 7.91 1.97 -9.68
N ASN A 82 7.68 2.77 -10.72
CA ASN A 82 6.93 2.34 -11.91
C ASN A 82 7.75 1.42 -12.83
N SER A 83 9.00 1.08 -12.47
CA SER A 83 9.81 0.12 -13.22
C SER A 83 9.39 -1.34 -12.96
N SER A 84 8.69 -1.61 -11.85
CA SER A 84 8.16 -2.94 -11.51
C SER A 84 7.24 -3.48 -12.60
N GLU A 85 7.43 -4.74 -12.98
CA GLU A 85 6.52 -5.43 -13.90
C GLU A 85 5.11 -5.55 -13.32
N PHE A 86 4.97 -5.73 -12.00
CA PHE A 86 3.68 -5.70 -11.33
C PHE A 86 3.05 -4.32 -11.43
N TYR A 87 3.83 -3.26 -11.18
CA TYR A 87 3.29 -1.90 -11.28
C TYR A 87 2.81 -1.59 -12.70
N ARG A 88 3.64 -1.86 -13.71
CA ARG A 88 3.28 -1.62 -15.12
C ARG A 88 2.09 -2.46 -15.58
N LYS A 89 1.97 -3.69 -15.07
CA LYS A 89 0.82 -4.57 -15.35
C LYS A 89 -0.51 -3.92 -14.97
N TYR A 90 -0.59 -3.30 -13.79
CA TYR A 90 -1.85 -2.76 -13.26
C TYR A 90 -2.04 -1.26 -13.50
N PHE A 91 -0.98 -0.49 -13.65
CA PHE A 91 -1.06 0.98 -13.71
C PHE A 91 -0.38 1.60 -14.93
N GLY A 92 0.12 0.81 -15.88
CA GLY A 92 0.81 1.35 -17.05
C GLY A 92 2.07 2.12 -16.67
N ASN A 93 2.28 3.30 -17.26
CA ASN A 93 3.44 4.15 -16.97
C ASN A 93 3.13 5.25 -15.94
N ALA A 94 1.96 5.21 -15.29
CA ALA A 94 1.52 6.25 -14.36
C ALA A 94 2.57 6.53 -13.28
N PRO A 95 2.75 7.80 -12.88
CA PRO A 95 3.57 8.16 -11.72
C PRO A 95 3.10 7.45 -10.45
N ILE A 96 4.04 7.07 -9.59
CA ILE A 96 3.74 6.27 -8.39
C ILE A 96 3.04 7.02 -7.26
N GLY A 97 3.08 8.36 -7.28
CA GLY A 97 2.68 9.19 -6.14
C GLY A 97 1.24 8.95 -5.70
N GLU A 98 0.31 8.82 -6.66
CA GLU A 98 -1.10 8.59 -6.35
C GLU A 98 -1.34 7.19 -5.79
N VAL A 99 -0.71 6.16 -6.35
CA VAL A 99 -0.82 4.78 -5.83
C VAL A 99 -0.25 4.68 -4.41
N VAL A 100 0.91 5.29 -4.16
CA VAL A 100 1.50 5.37 -2.81
C VAL A 100 0.56 6.10 -1.86
N GLY A 101 0.01 7.24 -2.26
CA GLY A 101 -0.93 8.02 -1.46
C GLY A 101 -2.22 7.26 -1.13
N ASN A 102 -2.76 6.52 -2.10
CA ASN A 102 -3.99 5.73 -1.93
C ASN A 102 -3.81 4.63 -0.87
N PHE A 103 -2.65 3.97 -0.84
CA PHE A 103 -2.32 2.98 0.19
C PHE A 103 -1.90 3.60 1.52
N GLU A 104 -1.13 4.70 1.49
CA GLU A 104 -0.76 5.45 2.71
C GLU A 104 -1.99 5.98 3.44
N GLY A 105 -3.00 6.43 2.71
CA GLY A 105 -4.28 6.84 3.29
C GLY A 105 -4.93 5.73 4.12
N VAL A 106 -4.87 4.48 3.67
CA VAL A 106 -5.40 3.34 4.43
C VAL A 106 -4.61 3.08 5.72
N VAL A 107 -3.28 3.24 5.66
CA VAL A 107 -2.39 2.94 6.79
C VAL A 107 -2.41 4.04 7.85
N SER A 108 -2.41 5.30 7.41
CA SER A 108 -2.06 6.42 8.28
C SER A 108 -3.12 7.51 8.35
N ALA A 109 -4.15 7.55 7.50
CA ALA A 109 -5.08 8.68 7.55
C ALA A 109 -5.88 8.74 8.88
N ASN A 110 -6.47 9.90 9.15
CA ASN A 110 -7.44 10.02 10.22
C ASN A 110 -8.76 9.36 9.81
N THR A 111 -9.03 8.18 10.35
CA THR A 111 -10.22 7.37 10.07
C THR A 111 -11.40 7.71 10.98
N THR A 112 -11.27 8.73 11.85
CA THR A 112 -12.37 9.18 12.70
C THR A 112 -13.63 9.46 11.88
N GLY A 113 -14.71 8.76 12.21
CA GLY A 113 -16.00 8.85 11.53
C GLY A 113 -16.27 7.73 10.52
N ILE A 114 -15.26 6.95 10.13
CA ILE A 114 -15.48 5.72 9.35
C ILE A 114 -16.05 4.64 10.28
N LEU A 115 -17.24 4.13 9.95
CA LEU A 115 -18.00 3.18 10.77
C LEU A 115 -18.34 1.90 10.00
N PHE A 116 -18.00 0.76 10.60
CA PHE A 116 -18.38 -0.57 10.15
C PHE A 116 -19.53 -1.10 11.00
N ARG A 117 -20.60 -1.57 10.33
CA ARG A 117 -21.83 -2.05 10.96
C ARG A 117 -22.11 -3.51 10.61
N CYS A 118 -22.85 -4.23 11.45
CA CYS A 118 -23.26 -5.62 11.20
C CYS A 118 -24.78 -5.85 11.23
N ASP A 119 -25.55 -4.82 11.58
CA ASP A 119 -26.99 -4.79 11.28
C ASP A 119 -27.21 -4.65 9.76
N ASP A 120 -28.45 -4.62 9.28
CA ASP A 120 -28.75 -4.40 7.85
C ASP A 120 -29.79 -3.29 7.70
N PRO A 121 -29.43 -2.03 8.03
CA PRO A 121 -30.40 -0.93 8.08
C PRO A 121 -30.99 -0.57 6.72
N ASP A 122 -30.37 -1.02 5.62
CA ASP A 122 -30.84 -0.80 4.25
C ASP A 122 -31.42 -2.06 3.58
N ASP A 123 -31.59 -3.17 4.32
CA ASP A 123 -32.15 -4.46 3.85
C ASP A 123 -31.43 -5.09 2.63
N LYS A 124 -30.12 -4.82 2.48
CA LYS A 124 -29.32 -5.22 1.30
C LYS A 124 -28.55 -6.52 1.48
N CYS A 125 -28.41 -7.04 2.71
CA CYS A 125 -27.71 -8.30 2.97
C CYS A 125 -28.45 -9.54 2.49
N SER A 126 -29.73 -9.40 2.14
CA SER A 126 -30.54 -10.46 1.53
C SER A 126 -30.20 -10.70 0.05
N GLN A 127 -29.44 -9.79 -0.59
CA GLN A 127 -29.06 -9.92 -1.99
C GLN A 127 -28.01 -11.02 -2.19
N ASP A 128 -28.21 -11.83 -3.23
CA ASP A 128 -27.34 -12.98 -3.48
C ASP A 128 -25.89 -12.55 -3.77
N GLY A 129 -24.95 -13.18 -3.07
CA GLY A 129 -23.52 -12.87 -3.15
C GLY A 129 -23.07 -11.58 -2.46
N TRP A 130 -23.96 -10.81 -1.83
CA TRP A 130 -23.59 -9.58 -1.13
C TRP A 130 -22.97 -9.89 0.24
N ALA A 131 -21.64 -9.76 0.32
CA ALA A 131 -20.92 -9.86 1.58
C ALA A 131 -21.00 -8.57 2.42
N GLY A 132 -21.58 -7.51 1.86
CA GLY A 132 -21.74 -6.21 2.49
C GLY A 132 -21.79 -5.11 1.45
N TYR A 133 -21.95 -3.87 1.90
CA TYR A 133 -22.17 -2.74 1.03
C TYR A 133 -21.72 -1.43 1.67
N TRP A 134 -21.51 -0.42 0.82
CA TRP A 134 -21.41 0.97 1.24
C TRP A 134 -22.82 1.56 1.36
N ARG A 135 -23.11 2.29 2.44
CA ARG A 135 -24.46 2.79 2.75
C ARG A 135 -24.93 3.93 1.84
N GLY A 136 -24.04 4.46 1.01
CA GLY A 136 -24.38 5.48 0.01
C GLY A 136 -24.11 6.90 0.52
N ALA A 137 -24.40 7.89 -0.33
CA ALA A 137 -24.01 9.27 -0.09
C ALA A 137 -24.58 9.91 1.20
N ASN A 138 -25.72 9.42 1.70
CA ASN A 138 -26.33 9.92 2.94
C ASN A 138 -25.61 9.41 4.21
N HIS A 139 -24.79 8.37 4.08
CA HIS A 139 -24.00 7.73 5.12
C HIS A 139 -22.62 7.40 4.53
N SER A 140 -21.95 8.41 3.97
CA SER A 140 -20.84 8.20 3.04
C SER A 140 -19.59 7.60 3.67
N ASP A 141 -19.42 7.69 4.98
CA ASP A 141 -18.34 7.02 5.72
C ASP A 141 -18.80 5.77 6.48
N GLU A 142 -20.00 5.23 6.16
CA GLU A 142 -20.51 3.99 6.75
C GLU A 142 -20.49 2.82 5.75
N THR A 143 -19.96 1.68 6.21
CA THR A 143 -20.07 0.41 5.49
C THR A 143 -20.76 -0.63 6.35
N ASN A 144 -21.53 -1.47 5.68
CA ASN A 144 -22.24 -2.58 6.29
C ASN A 144 -21.58 -3.91 5.93
N ILE A 145 -21.37 -4.78 6.92
CA ILE A 145 -20.79 -6.11 6.78
C ILE A 145 -21.91 -7.14 6.93
N CYS A 146 -22.22 -7.86 5.86
CA CYS A 146 -23.26 -8.88 5.88
C CYS A 146 -22.74 -10.21 6.45
N PRO A 147 -23.63 -11.09 6.95
CA PRO A 147 -23.24 -12.40 7.48
C PRO A 147 -22.42 -13.28 6.52
N LEU A 148 -22.60 -13.08 5.21
CA LEU A 148 -21.83 -13.78 4.19
C LEU A 148 -20.32 -13.48 4.27
N SER A 149 -19.91 -12.28 4.71
CA SER A 149 -18.47 -11.97 4.88
C SER A 149 -17.79 -12.95 5.83
N TYR A 150 -18.37 -13.15 7.02
CA TYR A 150 -17.81 -14.01 8.06
C TYR A 150 -17.80 -15.51 7.71
N LYS A 151 -18.57 -15.92 6.69
CA LYS A 151 -18.68 -17.32 6.27
C LYS A 151 -17.88 -17.65 5.02
N SER A 152 -17.65 -16.66 4.16
CA SER A 152 -17.11 -16.90 2.81
C SER A 152 -15.75 -16.26 2.57
N ARG A 153 -15.36 -15.24 3.34
CA ARG A 153 -14.09 -14.56 3.14
C ARG A 153 -12.94 -15.42 3.65
N LEU A 154 -11.83 -15.35 2.92
CA LEU A 154 -10.57 -15.98 3.28
C LEU A 154 -9.67 -14.97 4.01
N TRP A 155 -8.90 -15.45 4.97
CA TRP A 155 -7.86 -14.68 5.63
C TRP A 155 -6.70 -14.42 4.69
N LEU A 156 -5.92 -13.35 4.92
CA LEU A 156 -4.75 -13.03 4.11
C LEU A 156 -3.69 -14.15 4.15
N SER A 157 -3.59 -14.87 5.27
CA SER A 157 -2.76 -16.08 5.42
C SER A 157 -3.17 -17.24 4.51
N GLN A 158 -4.38 -17.20 3.94
CA GLN A 158 -4.91 -18.17 2.99
C GLN A 158 -4.76 -17.70 1.53
N LEU A 159 -4.10 -16.56 1.27
CA LEU A 159 -3.79 -16.12 -0.09
C LEU A 159 -2.99 -17.21 -0.82
N CYS A 160 -3.34 -17.48 -2.07
CA CYS A 160 -2.78 -18.58 -2.88
C CYS A 160 -3.10 -20.01 -2.39
N SER A 161 -4.06 -20.16 -1.47
CA SER A 161 -4.61 -21.46 -1.05
C SER A 161 -6.02 -21.68 -1.62
N GLN A 162 -6.58 -22.88 -1.46
CA GLN A 162 -7.98 -23.17 -1.78
C GLN A 162 -8.38 -22.79 -3.23
N ASN A 163 -7.46 -23.00 -4.17
CA ASN A 163 -7.59 -22.65 -5.59
C ASN A 163 -7.76 -21.14 -5.85
N PHE A 164 -7.43 -20.28 -4.89
CA PHE A 164 -7.38 -18.84 -5.11
C PHE A 164 -6.24 -18.48 -6.05
N THR A 165 -6.55 -17.74 -7.12
CA THR A 165 -5.58 -17.07 -7.98
C THR A 165 -6.00 -15.62 -8.20
N VAL A 166 -5.04 -14.70 -8.32
CA VAL A 166 -5.34 -13.26 -8.42
C VAL A 166 -6.16 -12.95 -9.68
N ALA A 167 -5.92 -13.67 -10.78
CA ALA A 167 -6.58 -13.42 -12.05
C ALA A 167 -7.98 -14.04 -12.17
N GLU A 168 -8.22 -15.21 -11.57
CA GLU A 168 -9.46 -15.97 -11.81
C GLU A 168 -10.42 -15.95 -10.61
N SER A 169 -9.93 -15.62 -9.41
CA SER A 169 -10.78 -15.50 -8.23
C SER A 169 -11.31 -14.08 -8.06
N LYS A 170 -12.47 -13.94 -7.42
CA LYS A 170 -12.95 -12.62 -6.98
C LYS A 170 -11.91 -12.03 -6.01
N ASN A 171 -11.33 -10.88 -6.34
CA ASN A 171 -10.34 -10.23 -5.46
C ASN A 171 -10.92 -9.84 -4.09
N SER A 172 -12.25 -9.69 -3.98
CA SER A 172 -12.96 -9.51 -2.71
C SER A 172 -13.09 -10.80 -1.89
N LEU A 173 -12.67 -11.97 -2.38
CA LEU A 173 -12.72 -13.21 -1.60
C LEU A 173 -11.74 -13.15 -0.40
N ILE A 174 -10.62 -12.45 -0.53
CA ILE A 174 -9.72 -12.17 0.59
C ILE A 174 -10.32 -11.02 1.41
N PHE A 175 -10.54 -11.24 2.71
CA PHE A 175 -11.26 -10.27 3.56
C PHE A 175 -10.55 -8.91 3.58
N ALA A 176 -9.23 -8.92 3.71
CA ALA A 176 -8.41 -7.71 3.68
C ALA A 176 -8.63 -6.86 2.42
N ALA A 177 -8.75 -7.51 1.26
CA ALA A 177 -8.99 -6.84 -0.01
C ALA A 177 -10.45 -6.39 -0.20
N ASP A 178 -11.42 -7.13 0.33
CA ASP A 178 -12.83 -6.67 0.39
C ASP A 178 -12.95 -5.36 1.19
N LEU A 179 -12.25 -5.29 2.32
CA LEU A 179 -12.21 -4.11 3.18
C LEU A 179 -11.52 -2.93 2.51
N LEU A 180 -10.41 -3.13 1.78
CA LEU A 180 -9.80 -2.04 0.96
C LEU A 180 -10.82 -1.37 0.04
N HIS A 181 -11.62 -2.16 -0.67
CA HIS A 181 -12.64 -1.63 -1.57
C HIS A 181 -13.73 -0.84 -0.83
N ARG A 182 -14.18 -1.32 0.33
CA ARG A 182 -15.17 -0.61 1.16
C ARG A 182 -14.62 0.70 1.70
N LEU A 183 -13.36 0.69 2.15
CA LEU A 183 -12.67 1.89 2.60
C LEU A 183 -12.59 2.95 1.49
N TRP A 184 -12.29 2.55 0.26
CA TRP A 184 -12.29 3.49 -0.87
C TRP A 184 -13.67 3.88 -1.40
N HIS A 185 -14.76 3.32 -0.87
CA HIS A 185 -16.08 3.92 -1.06
C HIS A 185 -16.36 5.07 -0.09
N THR A 186 -15.60 5.18 1.00
CA THR A 186 -15.78 6.26 1.97
C THR A 186 -15.34 7.60 1.40
N ASP A 187 -15.97 8.69 1.82
CA ASP A 187 -15.54 10.04 1.41
C ASP A 187 -14.18 10.38 2.02
N LYS A 188 -13.89 9.89 3.24
CA LYS A 188 -12.60 10.14 3.91
C LYS A 188 -11.39 9.56 3.20
N LEU A 189 -11.50 8.36 2.63
CA LEU A 189 -10.36 7.69 1.98
C LEU A 189 -10.49 7.68 0.46
N GLY A 190 -11.66 7.34 -0.06
CA GLY A 190 -11.89 7.27 -1.50
C GLY A 190 -12.13 8.62 -2.17
N GLN A 191 -12.66 9.59 -1.42
CA GLN A 191 -12.93 10.96 -1.85
C GLN A 191 -13.76 11.03 -3.15
N ARG A 192 -14.51 9.98 -3.46
CA ARG A 192 -15.25 9.80 -4.72
C ARG A 192 -14.37 9.84 -5.98
N VAL A 193 -13.06 9.77 -5.82
CA VAL A 193 -12.06 9.73 -6.89
C VAL A 193 -11.67 8.27 -7.14
N ILE A 194 -11.55 7.46 -6.09
CA ILE A 194 -11.36 6.01 -6.24
C ILE A 194 -12.73 5.37 -6.49
N GLY A 195 -12.85 4.62 -7.57
CA GLY A 195 -14.15 4.13 -8.05
C GLY A 195 -14.11 2.78 -8.76
N HIS A 196 -15.15 2.54 -9.56
CA HIS A 196 -15.31 1.37 -10.44
C HIS A 196 -15.16 1.80 -11.90
N TYR A 197 -13.94 1.79 -12.39
CA TYR A 197 -13.63 2.06 -13.80
C TYR A 197 -13.43 0.77 -14.61
N ALA A 198 -13.10 -0.32 -13.91
CA ALA A 198 -13.01 -1.69 -14.39
C ALA A 198 -13.17 -2.63 -13.20
N ASP A 199 -13.79 -3.81 -13.37
CA ASP A 199 -14.08 -4.68 -12.23
C ASP A 199 -13.37 -6.03 -12.31
N THR A 200 -13.29 -6.60 -13.50
CA THR A 200 -12.62 -7.89 -13.73
C THR A 200 -11.11 -7.73 -13.91
N TYR A 201 -10.37 -8.82 -13.74
CA TYR A 201 -8.91 -8.83 -13.93
C TYR A 201 -8.52 -8.32 -15.32
N ASP A 202 -9.11 -8.87 -16.38
CA ASP A 202 -8.78 -8.49 -17.75
C ASP A 202 -9.18 -7.03 -18.06
N GLU A 203 -10.33 -6.57 -17.57
CA GLU A 203 -10.73 -5.16 -17.72
C GLU A 203 -9.76 -4.22 -17.00
N CYS A 204 -9.23 -4.59 -15.83
CA CYS A 204 -8.25 -3.79 -15.10
C CYS A 204 -6.92 -3.70 -15.87
N LEU A 205 -6.47 -4.81 -16.48
CA LEU A 205 -5.27 -4.81 -17.32
C LEU A 205 -5.46 -3.99 -18.60
N GLU A 206 -6.66 -4.04 -19.20
CA GLU A 206 -6.99 -3.22 -20.37
C GLU A 206 -7.11 -1.73 -20.01
N LEU A 207 -7.64 -1.42 -18.83
CA LEU A 207 -7.71 -0.05 -18.31
C LEU A 207 -6.29 0.53 -18.14
N ALA A 208 -5.35 -0.25 -17.60
CA ALA A 208 -3.95 0.16 -17.45
C ALA A 208 -3.29 0.58 -18.78
N LYS A 209 -3.62 -0.12 -19.87
CA LYS A 209 -3.10 0.17 -21.22
C LYS A 209 -3.76 1.39 -21.87
N LYS A 210 -5.05 1.61 -21.60
CA LYS A 210 -5.86 2.63 -22.28
C LYS A 210 -5.92 3.95 -21.53
N ASN A 211 -5.94 3.90 -20.20
CA ASN A 211 -6.12 5.06 -19.34
C ASN A 211 -5.51 4.82 -17.96
N GLU A 212 -4.21 5.04 -17.87
CA GLU A 212 -3.44 4.88 -16.65
C GLU A 212 -3.90 5.81 -15.51
N SER A 213 -4.42 7.01 -15.84
CA SER A 213 -4.97 7.96 -14.86
C SER A 213 -6.22 7.43 -14.16
N LEU A 214 -7.04 6.62 -14.84
CA LEU A 214 -8.16 5.93 -14.21
C LEU A 214 -7.73 4.61 -13.56
N ALA A 215 -6.70 3.94 -14.08
CA ALA A 215 -6.19 2.69 -13.50
C ALA A 215 -5.69 2.90 -12.06
N VAL A 216 -4.96 3.99 -11.79
CA VAL A 216 -4.50 4.33 -10.42
C VAL A 216 -5.63 4.71 -9.46
N ARG A 217 -6.83 5.01 -9.99
CA ARG A 217 -8.05 5.36 -9.26
C ARG A 217 -9.08 4.23 -9.24
N ASN A 218 -8.76 3.08 -9.82
CA ASN A 218 -9.71 1.98 -9.89
C ASN A 218 -9.56 1.06 -8.68
N SER A 219 -10.64 0.93 -7.89
CA SER A 219 -10.64 0.13 -6.65
C SER A 219 -10.31 -1.35 -6.91
N ALA A 220 -10.74 -1.93 -8.04
CA ALA A 220 -10.38 -3.29 -8.41
C ALA A 220 -8.90 -3.41 -8.80
N THR A 221 -8.37 -2.47 -9.59
CA THR A 221 -6.95 -2.44 -9.98
C THR A 221 -6.04 -2.35 -8.75
N LEU A 222 -6.34 -1.44 -7.81
CA LEU A 222 -5.56 -1.28 -6.57
C LEU A 222 -5.55 -2.56 -5.72
N ARG A 223 -6.70 -3.23 -5.58
CA ARG A 223 -6.79 -4.52 -4.86
C ARG A 223 -6.01 -5.63 -5.56
N LEU A 224 -6.15 -5.76 -6.87
CA LEU A 224 -5.44 -6.77 -7.65
C LEU A 224 -3.93 -6.58 -7.53
N TYR A 225 -3.45 -5.34 -7.69
CA TYR A 225 -2.05 -5.03 -7.48
C TYR A 225 -1.58 -5.42 -6.08
N ALA A 226 -2.30 -5.00 -5.03
CA ALA A 226 -1.92 -5.29 -3.65
C ALA A 226 -1.85 -6.81 -3.37
N LEU A 227 -2.83 -7.57 -3.86
CA LEU A 227 -2.85 -9.02 -3.73
C LEU A 227 -1.72 -9.69 -4.53
N ASP A 228 -1.45 -9.24 -5.76
CA ASP A 228 -0.43 -9.85 -6.62
C ASP A 228 0.98 -9.65 -6.07
N VAL A 229 1.30 -8.45 -5.60
CA VAL A 229 2.61 -8.18 -4.97
C VAL A 229 2.73 -8.87 -3.63
N TYR A 230 1.68 -8.91 -2.80
CA TYR A 230 1.71 -9.67 -1.54
C TYR A 230 1.87 -11.17 -1.78
N ALA A 231 1.20 -11.70 -2.81
CA ALA A 231 1.36 -13.09 -3.22
C ALA A 231 2.82 -13.38 -3.62
N TYR A 232 3.41 -12.51 -4.44
CA TYR A 232 4.77 -12.71 -4.96
C TYR A 232 5.87 -12.48 -3.91
N ASP A 233 5.76 -11.46 -3.06
CA ASP A 233 6.80 -11.10 -2.11
C ASP A 233 6.69 -11.88 -0.80
N ILE A 234 5.48 -12.24 -0.37
CA ILE A 234 5.22 -12.80 0.98
C ILE A 234 4.62 -14.20 0.91
N ALA A 235 3.45 -14.39 0.26
CA ALA A 235 2.71 -15.64 0.40
C ALA A 235 3.39 -16.83 -0.31
N VAL A 236 3.90 -16.61 -1.53
CA VAL A 236 4.66 -17.58 -2.33
C VAL A 236 5.88 -16.87 -2.93
N PRO A 237 6.94 -16.66 -2.13
CA PRO A 237 8.08 -15.82 -2.49
C PRO A 237 8.68 -16.16 -3.87
N GLY A 238 8.75 -15.17 -4.76
CA GLY A 238 9.34 -15.29 -6.09
C GLY A 238 8.46 -15.96 -7.15
N LYS A 239 7.28 -16.46 -6.78
CA LYS A 239 6.35 -17.15 -7.70
C LYS A 239 4.96 -16.54 -7.71
N GLY A 240 4.41 -16.19 -6.54
CA GLY A 240 3.04 -15.71 -6.40
C GLY A 240 1.98 -16.75 -6.81
N CYS A 241 0.77 -16.25 -7.12
CA CYS A 241 -0.34 -17.06 -7.64
C CYS A 241 -1.23 -16.24 -8.60
N THR A 242 -0.62 -15.43 -9.48
CA THR A 242 -1.38 -14.57 -10.39
C THR A 242 -2.35 -15.38 -11.25
N LYS A 243 -1.86 -16.47 -11.84
CA LYS A 243 -2.63 -17.42 -12.66
C LYS A 243 -2.41 -18.83 -12.14
N PRO A 244 -3.28 -19.80 -12.49
CA PRO A 244 -3.04 -21.19 -12.15
C PRO A 244 -1.67 -21.61 -12.67
N ASP A 245 -0.94 -22.36 -11.86
CA ASP A 245 0.19 -23.11 -12.38
C ASP A 245 -0.36 -24.01 -13.49
N LYS A 246 0.08 -23.78 -14.73
CA LYS A 246 -0.01 -24.84 -15.72
C LYS A 246 0.77 -25.99 -15.11
N GLU A 247 0.11 -27.11 -14.82
CA GLU A 247 0.79 -28.31 -14.33
C GLU A 247 2.05 -28.52 -15.16
N THR A 248 3.20 -28.25 -14.56
CA THR A 248 4.49 -28.58 -15.14
C THR A 248 4.49 -30.10 -15.22
N LYS A 249 4.14 -30.63 -16.40
CA LYS A 249 4.47 -32.00 -16.75
C LYS A 249 5.97 -32.17 -16.44
N PRO A 250 6.39 -33.26 -15.80
CA PRO A 250 7.78 -33.44 -15.44
C PRO A 250 8.63 -33.32 -16.70
N ASP A 251 9.56 -32.36 -16.67
CA ASP A 251 10.54 -32.14 -17.72
C ASP A 251 11.28 -33.45 -17.98
N LYS A 252 11.02 -34.06 -19.14
CA LYS A 252 11.92 -35.08 -19.64
C LYS A 252 13.21 -34.38 -20.03
N GLU A 253 14.28 -34.73 -19.33
CA GLU A 253 15.65 -34.49 -19.74
C GLU A 253 15.81 -34.66 -21.25
N SER A 254 16.35 -33.65 -21.92
CA SER A 254 17.09 -33.85 -23.15
C SER A 254 18.38 -33.07 -23.09
N LYS A 255 19.46 -33.86 -23.04
CA LYS A 255 20.84 -33.45 -23.05
C LYS A 255 21.17 -32.72 -24.35
N SER A 256 21.77 -31.55 -24.18
CA SER A 256 22.83 -30.89 -24.95
C SER A 256 23.30 -31.54 -26.27
N ALA A 257 23.36 -30.74 -27.34
CA ALA A 257 24.59 -30.51 -28.10
C ALA A 257 24.50 -29.28 -29.02
N SER A 258 25.66 -28.63 -29.18
CA SER A 258 25.93 -27.25 -29.56
C SER A 258 26.11 -26.93 -31.06
N ASN A 259 26.39 -25.63 -31.29
CA ASN A 259 27.16 -24.96 -32.36
C ASN A 259 26.32 -24.55 -33.60
N THR A 260 26.37 -23.32 -34.15
CA THR A 260 27.51 -22.40 -34.34
C THR A 260 27.03 -20.97 -34.72
N SER A 261 27.89 -19.99 -34.42
CA SER A 261 27.93 -18.56 -34.78
C SER A 261 27.62 -18.17 -36.24
N SER A 262 26.99 -17.01 -36.42
CA SER A 262 27.41 -16.03 -37.43
C SER A 262 27.03 -14.59 -37.03
N THR A 263 27.85 -13.65 -37.51
CA THR A 263 28.21 -12.36 -36.93
C THR A 263 27.54 -11.19 -37.66
N GLN A 264 27.10 -10.19 -36.88
CA GLN A 264 26.96 -8.74 -37.15
C GLN A 264 26.27 -8.21 -38.42
N LYS A 265 25.33 -7.26 -38.21
CA LYS A 265 25.49 -5.88 -38.68
C LYS A 265 24.64 -4.89 -37.88
N ALA A 266 25.31 -3.93 -37.24
CA ALA A 266 24.72 -2.75 -36.64
C ALA A 266 24.46 -1.68 -37.72
N THR A 267 23.36 -0.92 -37.62
CA THR A 267 23.25 0.40 -38.24
C THR A 267 22.24 1.29 -37.49
N ALA A 268 22.76 2.44 -37.03
CA ALA A 268 22.15 3.75 -36.78
C ALA A 268 21.03 3.93 -35.73
N THR A 269 21.47 4.43 -34.58
CA THR A 269 20.91 5.54 -33.77
C THR A 269 19.74 6.33 -34.38
N ALA A 270 18.60 6.28 -33.70
CA ALA A 270 17.75 7.45 -33.47
C ALA A 270 17.77 7.70 -31.95
N ASN A 271 18.53 8.71 -31.52
CA ASN A 271 18.46 9.21 -30.16
C ASN A 271 17.19 10.06 -30.11
N ASP A 272 16.06 9.42 -29.83
CA ASP A 272 14.78 10.09 -29.64
C ASP A 272 14.87 10.80 -28.28
N LYS A 273 15.46 11.99 -28.30
CA LYS A 273 15.47 12.86 -27.13
C LYS A 273 14.04 13.23 -26.83
N SER A 274 13.47 12.67 -25.76
CA SER A 274 12.14 13.03 -25.29
C SER A 274 12.20 14.49 -24.83
N CYS A 275 11.64 15.39 -25.63
CA CYS A 275 11.54 16.80 -25.29
C CYS A 275 10.19 17.08 -24.65
N HIS A 276 10.19 17.78 -23.51
CA HIS A 276 8.96 18.32 -22.92
C HIS A 276 9.12 19.80 -22.56
N THR A 277 8.00 20.51 -22.62
CA THR A 277 7.94 21.96 -22.38
C THR A 277 7.26 22.22 -21.05
N HIS A 278 7.92 23.00 -20.21
CA HIS A 278 7.37 23.47 -18.93
C HIS A 278 6.38 24.62 -19.15
N ALA A 279 5.57 24.92 -18.13
CA ALA A 279 4.55 25.97 -18.21
C ALA A 279 5.12 27.40 -18.40
N ASP A 280 6.40 27.59 -18.12
CA ASP A 280 7.17 28.82 -18.38
C ASP A 280 7.79 28.87 -19.79
N GLY A 281 7.56 27.85 -20.61
CA GLY A 281 8.05 27.76 -21.98
C GLY A 281 9.46 27.17 -22.11
N GLU A 282 10.10 26.78 -21.00
CA GLU A 282 11.41 26.13 -21.07
C GLU A 282 11.29 24.71 -21.64
N VAL A 283 12.13 24.36 -22.61
CA VAL A 283 12.13 23.04 -23.27
C VAL A 283 13.33 22.24 -22.81
N HIS A 284 13.08 21.10 -22.18
CA HIS A 284 14.09 20.13 -21.77
C HIS A 284 14.03 18.90 -22.67
N CYS A 285 15.17 18.50 -23.22
CA CYS A 285 15.32 17.34 -24.10
C CYS A 285 16.41 16.40 -23.56
N GLU A 286 16.06 15.15 -23.23
CA GLU A 286 17.00 14.14 -22.71
C GLU A 286 17.99 13.64 -23.76
#